data_AF-A0A354BWR1-F1
#
_entry.id   AF-A0A354BWR1-F1
#
_cell.length_a   1.000
_cell.length_b   1.000
_cell.length_c   1.000
_cell.angle_alpha   90.00
_cell.angle_beta   90.00
_cell.angle_gamma   90.00
#
_symmetry.space_group_name_H-M   'P 1'
#
loop_
_entity.id
_entity.type
_entity.pdbx_description
1 polymer ?
#
loop_
_entity_poly.entity_id
_entity_poly.type
_entity_poly.pdbx_seq_one_letter_code
_entity_poly.pdbx_strand_id
1 'polypeptide(L)'
;MADPTPNTLTTAVSNMTTAYNDAAGRTSPDYVEFGTGDIGGKTLKSGLYKWSNTVIMPANITISGATTDVWIFQIAGNLTVSPAMNVILTGGALAKNIFWQVAGQVTLGTTSHFEGVILSMTGITLQTGASLNGRALAQTAVILDSNSVTKPQ
;
A
#
# COMPACT_ATOMS: atom_id res chain seq x y z
N MET A 1 5.02 36.55 -11.59
CA MET A 1 4.99 35.54 -10.50
C MET A 1 5.45 34.23 -11.12
N ALA A 2 6.44 33.55 -10.55
CA ALA A 2 6.89 32.25 -11.07
C ALA A 2 5.78 31.21 -10.87
N ASP A 3 5.68 30.24 -11.79
CA ASP A 3 4.73 29.12 -11.67
C ASP A 3 4.98 28.39 -10.32
N PRO A 4 3.97 28.24 -9.44
CA PRO A 4 4.15 27.55 -8.16
C PRO A 4 4.34 26.03 -8.33
N THR A 5 3.98 25.46 -9.48
CA THR A 5 3.95 24.01 -9.72
C THR A 5 5.28 23.31 -9.42
N PRO A 6 6.46 23.80 -9.86
CA PRO A 6 7.74 23.15 -9.54
C PRO A 6 8.02 23.09 -8.03
N ASN A 7 7.72 24.17 -7.29
CA ASN A 7 7.94 24.21 -5.85
C ASN A 7 6.97 23.28 -5.11
N THR A 8 5.69 23.29 -5.50
CA THR A 8 4.67 22.40 -4.93
C THR A 8 5.00 20.93 -5.15
N LEU A 9 5.45 20.55 -6.35
CA LEU A 9 5.86 19.17 -6.65
C LEU A 9 7.12 18.76 -5.88
N THR A 10 8.10 19.66 -5.75
CA THR A 10 9.31 19.42 -4.95
C THR A 10 8.94 19.11 -3.48
N THR A 11 8.04 19.91 -2.90
CA THR A 11 7.54 19.67 -1.54
C THR A 11 6.76 18.36 -1.45
N ALA A 12 5.91 18.04 -2.43
CA ALA A 12 5.12 16.80 -2.44
C ALA A 12 6.01 15.55 -2.47
N VAL A 13 7.07 15.53 -3.30
CA VAL A 13 8.03 14.42 -3.35
C VAL A 13 8.82 14.31 -2.05
N SER A 14 9.28 15.43 -1.49
CA SER A 14 9.96 15.44 -0.19
C SER A 14 9.08 14.86 0.94
N ASN A 15 7.80 15.24 0.96
CA ASN A 15 6.83 14.73 1.93
C ASN A 15 6.58 13.23 1.74
N MET A 16 6.50 12.74 0.49
CA MET A 16 6.40 11.32 0.20
C MET A 16 7.61 10.55 0.73
N THR A 17 8.84 11.04 0.49
CA THR A 17 10.07 10.41 1.00
C THR A 17 10.08 10.40 2.52
N THR A 18 9.62 11.48 3.16
CA THR A 18 9.51 11.55 4.62
C THR A 18 8.50 10.54 5.15
N ALA A 19 7.33 10.41 4.52
CA ALA A 19 6.31 9.42 4.89
C ALA A 19 6.80 7.98 4.71
N TYR A 20 7.54 7.69 3.63
CA TYR A 20 8.19 6.39 3.42
C TYR A 20 9.16 6.07 4.56
N ASN A 21 10.05 7.01 4.90
CA ASN A 21 11.04 6.81 5.96
C ASN A 21 10.40 6.67 7.34
N ASP A 22 9.35 7.45 7.63
CA ASP A 22 8.58 7.32 8.87
C ASP A 22 7.92 5.94 8.99
N ALA A 23 7.23 5.49 7.94
CA ALA A 23 6.59 4.18 7.91
C ALA A 23 7.60 3.03 8.03
N ALA A 24 8.73 3.10 7.31
CA ALA A 24 9.82 2.11 7.37
C ALA A 24 10.55 2.12 8.72
N GLY A 25 10.61 3.28 9.37
CA GLY A 25 11.32 3.50 10.63
C GLY A 25 10.53 3.16 11.89
N ARG A 26 9.23 2.84 11.79
CA ARG A 26 8.45 2.39 12.95
C ARG A 26 9.08 1.14 13.57
N THR A 27 9.16 1.10 14.89
CA THR A 27 9.76 0.01 15.67
C THR A 27 8.71 -0.75 16.47
N SER A 28 9.10 -1.90 17.04
CA SER A 28 8.23 -2.77 17.84
C SER A 28 6.98 -3.26 17.10
N PRO A 29 7.14 -4.04 16.01
CA PRO A 29 6.02 -4.59 15.27
C PRO A 29 5.15 -5.51 16.13
N ASP A 30 3.82 -5.36 16.01
CA ASP A 30 2.84 -6.26 16.62
C ASP A 30 2.87 -7.65 15.97
N TYR A 31 3.21 -7.70 14.67
CA TYR A 31 3.29 -8.92 13.89
C TYR A 31 4.58 -8.97 13.08
N VAL A 32 5.31 -10.07 13.21
CA VAL A 32 6.58 -10.33 12.50
C VAL A 32 6.42 -11.56 11.62
N GLU A 33 6.75 -11.43 10.34
CA GLU A 33 6.64 -12.50 9.33
C GLU A 33 5.25 -13.15 9.29
N PHE A 34 4.19 -12.34 9.41
CA PHE A 34 2.82 -12.85 9.44
C PHE A 34 2.49 -13.61 8.15
N GLY A 35 2.00 -14.85 8.29
CA GLY A 35 1.76 -15.74 7.13
C GLY A 35 3.03 -16.11 6.35
N THR A 36 4.22 -15.86 6.89
CA THR A 36 5.51 -16.07 6.23
C THR A 36 5.66 -15.35 4.88
N GLY A 37 4.91 -14.25 4.70
CA GLY A 37 4.84 -13.49 3.45
C GLY A 37 3.63 -13.85 2.57
N ASP A 38 2.96 -14.98 2.78
CA ASP A 38 1.68 -15.28 2.15
C ASP A 38 0.53 -14.89 3.07
N ILE A 39 -0.14 -13.78 2.71
CA ILE A 39 -1.25 -13.24 3.49
C ILE A 39 -2.62 -13.60 2.90
N GLY A 40 -2.67 -14.45 1.86
CA GLY A 40 -3.91 -14.89 1.25
C GLY A 40 -4.90 -15.50 2.25
N GLY A 41 -6.16 -15.06 2.19
CA GLY A 41 -7.25 -15.55 3.05
C GLY A 41 -7.17 -15.10 4.50
N LYS A 42 -6.21 -14.22 4.86
CA LYS A 42 -6.03 -13.75 6.23
C LYS A 42 -6.93 -12.55 6.54
N THR A 43 -7.22 -12.36 7.82
CA THR A 43 -7.78 -11.13 8.36
C THR A 43 -6.70 -10.39 9.16
N LEU A 44 -6.42 -9.15 8.78
CA LEU A 44 -5.38 -8.31 9.36
C LEU A 44 -6.05 -7.28 10.29
N LYS A 45 -5.77 -7.40 11.58
CA LYS A 45 -6.19 -6.43 12.60
C LYS A 45 -5.27 -5.22 12.61
N SER A 46 -5.70 -4.13 13.26
CA SER A 46 -4.91 -2.91 13.42
C SER A 46 -3.54 -3.19 14.03
N GLY A 47 -2.55 -2.38 13.65
CA GLY A 47 -1.19 -2.50 14.16
C GLY A 47 -0.10 -2.38 13.10
N LEU A 48 1.13 -2.64 13.56
CA LEU A 48 2.35 -2.62 12.78
C LEU A 48 2.76 -4.05 12.41
N TYR A 49 2.89 -4.29 11.11
CA TYR A 49 3.34 -5.57 10.56
C TYR A 49 4.69 -5.39 9.89
N LYS A 50 5.55 -6.40 10.02
CA LYS A 50 6.88 -6.40 9.42
C LYS A 50 7.20 -7.72 8.73
N TRP A 51 7.67 -7.60 7.50
CA TRP A 51 8.26 -8.69 6.71
C TRP A 51 9.65 -8.29 6.22
N SER A 52 10.60 -9.19 6.40
CA SER A 52 11.96 -9.10 5.86
C SER A 52 12.05 -9.63 4.42
N ASN A 53 10.96 -10.16 3.87
CA ASN A 53 10.87 -10.76 2.55
C ASN A 53 9.79 -10.10 1.67
N THR A 54 9.50 -10.74 0.54
CA THR A 54 8.38 -10.40 -0.36
C THR A 54 7.06 -10.89 0.22
N VAL A 55 6.02 -10.07 0.08
CA VAL A 55 4.64 -10.40 0.47
C VAL A 55 3.78 -10.66 -0.77
N ILE A 56 2.97 -11.72 -0.71
CA ILE A 56 2.05 -12.13 -1.77
C ILE A 56 0.61 -12.23 -1.25
N MET A 57 -0.35 -11.91 -2.12
CA MET A 57 -1.78 -12.04 -1.91
C MET A 57 -2.39 -12.93 -3.00
N PRO A 58 -2.30 -14.27 -2.87
CA PRO A 58 -2.88 -15.22 -3.82
C PRO A 58 -4.39 -15.44 -3.62
N ALA A 59 -4.94 -14.95 -2.51
CA ALA A 59 -6.35 -14.98 -2.16
C ALA A 59 -6.76 -13.61 -1.58
N ASN A 60 -8.07 -13.32 -1.57
CA ASN A 60 -8.61 -12.13 -0.91
C ASN A 60 -8.10 -12.02 0.53
N ILE A 61 -7.88 -10.79 0.98
CA ILE A 61 -7.57 -10.50 2.38
C ILE A 61 -8.64 -9.60 2.97
N THR A 62 -8.78 -9.62 4.29
CA THR A 62 -9.65 -8.69 5.01
C THR A 62 -8.82 -7.81 5.93
N ILE A 63 -9.04 -6.51 5.91
CA ILE A 63 -8.53 -5.58 6.92
C ILE A 63 -9.71 -5.18 7.80
N SER A 64 -9.60 -5.46 9.09
CA SER A 64 -10.71 -5.33 10.04
C SER A 64 -10.31 -4.51 11.25
N GLY A 65 -11.04 -3.43 11.50
CA GLY A 65 -10.87 -2.56 12.67
C GLY A 65 -11.83 -1.38 12.62
N ALA A 66 -11.74 -0.51 13.61
CA ALA A 66 -12.56 0.69 13.73
C ALA A 66 -12.13 1.80 12.75
N THR A 67 -12.95 2.85 12.64
CA THR A 67 -12.70 4.03 11.78
C THR A 67 -11.47 4.84 12.18
N THR A 68 -10.99 4.66 13.42
CA THR A 68 -9.82 5.35 13.99
C THR A 68 -8.57 4.49 13.99
N ASP A 69 -8.70 3.20 13.69
CA ASP A 69 -7.58 2.27 13.72
C ASP A 69 -6.63 2.53 12.55
N VAL A 70 -5.36 2.16 12.76
CA VAL A 70 -4.26 2.37 11.80
C VAL A 70 -3.56 1.06 11.51
N TRP A 71 -3.15 0.89 10.25
CA TRP A 71 -2.35 -0.23 9.77
C TRP A 71 -1.10 0.28 9.09
N ILE A 72 0.05 -0.24 9.49
CA ILE A 72 1.32 0.01 8.81
C ILE A 72 1.94 -1.33 8.45
N PHE A 73 2.14 -1.55 7.16
CA PHE A 73 2.75 -2.75 6.62
C PHE A 73 4.15 -2.40 6.12
N GLN A 74 5.19 -2.91 6.79
CA GLN A 74 6.59 -2.75 6.39
C GLN A 74 7.05 -3.99 5.62
N ILE A 75 7.35 -3.82 4.32
CA ILE A 75 7.72 -4.92 3.43
C ILE A 75 9.11 -4.63 2.85
N ALA A 76 10.10 -5.45 3.22
CA ALA A 76 11.47 -5.30 2.75
C ALA A 76 11.68 -5.83 1.31
N GLY A 77 10.78 -6.70 0.83
CA GLY A 77 10.77 -7.18 -0.55
C GLY A 77 9.71 -6.50 -1.42
N ASN A 78 9.18 -7.27 -2.38
CA ASN A 78 8.08 -6.83 -3.24
C ASN A 78 6.72 -7.05 -2.58
N LEU A 79 5.68 -6.43 -3.14
CA LEU A 79 4.28 -6.70 -2.84
C LEU A 79 3.55 -7.12 -4.11
N THR A 80 2.98 -8.32 -4.14
CA THR A 80 2.26 -8.84 -5.31
C THR A 80 0.84 -9.25 -4.95
N VAL A 81 -0.14 -8.68 -5.66
CA VAL A 81 -1.55 -9.08 -5.59
C VAL A 81 -1.89 -9.88 -6.83
N SER A 82 -2.38 -11.11 -6.64
CA SER A 82 -2.80 -11.95 -7.76
C SER A 82 -4.02 -11.38 -8.49
N PRO A 83 -4.23 -11.73 -9.77
CA PRO A 83 -5.41 -11.33 -10.51
C PRO A 83 -6.74 -11.61 -9.78
N ALA A 84 -7.69 -10.70 -9.93
CA ALA A 84 -9.03 -10.75 -9.33
C ALA A 84 -9.08 -10.80 -7.78
N MET A 85 -7.95 -10.66 -7.09
CA MET A 85 -7.90 -10.63 -5.63
C MET A 85 -8.20 -9.24 -5.08
N ASN A 86 -8.88 -9.22 -3.94
CA ASN A 86 -9.41 -8.00 -3.35
C ASN A 86 -8.94 -7.84 -1.90
N VAL A 87 -8.61 -6.60 -1.53
CA VAL A 87 -8.50 -6.16 -0.14
C VAL A 87 -9.89 -5.70 0.31
N ILE A 88 -10.44 -6.37 1.33
CA ILE A 88 -11.80 -6.11 1.83
C ILE A 88 -11.71 -5.37 3.17
N LEU A 89 -12.34 -4.19 3.28
CA LEU A 89 -12.41 -3.45 4.54
C LEU A 89 -13.67 -3.83 5.32
N THR A 90 -13.50 -4.11 6.62
CA THR A 90 -14.61 -4.46 7.53
C THR A 90 -14.46 -3.76 8.88
N GLY A 91 -15.52 -3.77 9.69
CA GLY A 91 -15.51 -3.19 11.05
C GLY A 91 -15.50 -1.66 11.10
N GLY A 92 -15.46 -0.98 9.95
CA GLY A 92 -15.30 0.47 9.83
C GLY A 92 -13.90 0.92 9.40
N ALA A 93 -12.99 -0.01 9.09
CA ALA A 93 -11.65 0.32 8.58
C ALA A 93 -11.73 1.25 7.36
N LEU A 94 -10.85 2.25 7.32
CA LEU A 94 -10.80 3.27 6.27
C LEU A 94 -9.45 3.25 5.55
N ALA A 95 -9.49 3.27 4.22
CA ALA A 95 -8.30 3.27 3.35
C ALA A 95 -7.28 4.36 3.71
N LYS A 96 -7.74 5.55 4.16
CA LYS A 96 -6.84 6.64 4.57
C LYS A 96 -5.96 6.33 5.79
N ASN A 97 -6.29 5.30 6.57
CA ASN A 97 -5.51 4.88 7.75
C ASN A 97 -4.64 3.64 7.48
N ILE A 98 -4.58 3.17 6.22
CA ILE A 98 -3.85 1.97 5.83
C ILE A 98 -2.64 2.39 5.01
N PHE A 99 -1.44 2.03 5.49
CA PHE A 99 -0.17 2.41 4.88
C PHE A 99 0.65 1.18 4.52
N TRP A 100 1.03 1.07 3.25
CA TRP A 100 1.87 0.00 2.72
C TRP A 100 3.23 0.56 2.33
N GLN A 101 4.23 0.37 3.19
CA GLN A 101 5.61 0.71 2.87
C GLN A 101 6.29 -0.51 2.22
N VAL A 102 6.77 -0.33 0.99
CA VAL A 102 7.38 -1.42 0.20
C VAL A 102 8.75 -0.98 -0.32
N ALA A 103 9.80 -1.71 0.06
CA ALA A 103 11.17 -1.40 -0.39
C ALA A 103 11.45 -1.91 -1.82
N GLY A 104 10.74 -2.95 -2.24
CA GLY A 104 10.73 -3.43 -3.63
C GLY A 104 9.66 -2.74 -4.48
N GLN A 105 9.14 -3.46 -5.49
CA GLN A 105 8.05 -3.00 -6.35
C GLN A 105 6.70 -3.49 -5.84
N VAL A 106 5.63 -2.79 -6.24
CA VAL A 106 4.25 -3.22 -6.04
C VAL A 106 3.64 -3.64 -7.37
N THR A 107 2.98 -4.79 -7.42
CA THR A 107 2.26 -5.27 -8.60
C THR A 107 0.84 -5.65 -8.23
N LEU A 108 -0.14 -4.92 -8.76
CA LEU A 108 -1.56 -5.23 -8.63
C LEU A 108 -2.02 -5.96 -9.89
N GLY A 109 -2.38 -7.24 -9.73
CA GLY A 109 -2.79 -8.11 -10.83
C GLY A 109 -4.06 -7.63 -11.54
N THR A 110 -4.33 -8.17 -12.73
CA THR A 110 -5.51 -7.78 -13.52
C THR A 110 -6.80 -7.90 -12.70
N THR A 111 -7.70 -6.92 -12.87
CA THR A 111 -8.99 -6.84 -12.18
C THR A 111 -8.96 -6.96 -10.64
N SER A 112 -7.80 -6.78 -10.00
CA SER A 112 -7.68 -6.76 -8.54
C SER A 112 -8.24 -5.47 -7.95
N HIS A 113 -8.61 -5.50 -6.66
CA HIS A 113 -9.00 -4.31 -5.91
C HIS A 113 -8.10 -4.12 -4.69
N PHE A 114 -7.58 -2.90 -4.52
CA PHE A 114 -6.64 -2.58 -3.46
C PHE A 114 -7.08 -1.37 -2.64
N GLU A 115 -6.75 -1.38 -1.36
CA GLU A 115 -7.16 -0.39 -0.36
C GLU A 115 -5.94 0.13 0.41
N GLY A 116 -5.76 1.45 0.43
CA GLY A 116 -4.74 2.12 1.23
C GLY A 116 -3.72 2.98 0.48
N VAL A 117 -2.83 3.62 1.23
CA VAL A 117 -1.73 4.43 0.71
C VAL A 117 -0.51 3.56 0.49
N ILE A 118 -0.06 3.44 -0.76
CA ILE A 118 1.14 2.71 -1.15
C ILE A 118 2.32 3.69 -1.19
N LEU A 119 3.36 3.41 -0.41
CA LEU A 119 4.65 4.10 -0.36
C LEU A 119 5.73 3.14 -0.87
N SER A 120 6.00 3.16 -2.18
CA SER A 120 6.98 2.29 -2.84
C SER A 120 8.32 3.00 -3.03
N MET A 121 9.42 2.36 -2.65
CA MET A 121 10.77 2.84 -2.94
C MET A 121 11.13 2.67 -4.42
N THR A 122 10.44 1.78 -5.13
CA THR A 122 10.65 1.59 -6.57
C THR A 122 9.35 1.89 -7.31
N GLY A 123 8.89 0.96 -8.15
CA GLY A 123 7.72 1.13 -9.01
C GLY A 123 6.42 0.62 -8.38
N ILE A 124 5.31 1.10 -8.95
CA ILE A 124 3.96 0.58 -8.70
C ILE A 124 3.32 0.29 -10.05
N THR A 125 2.95 -0.97 -10.30
CA THR A 125 2.29 -1.39 -11.53
C THR A 125 0.87 -1.85 -11.23
N LEU A 126 -0.12 -1.23 -11.87
CA LEU A 126 -1.49 -1.71 -11.90
C LEU A 126 -1.74 -2.34 -13.27
N GLN A 127 -1.98 -3.64 -13.30
CA GLN A 127 -2.32 -4.35 -14.53
C GLN A 127 -3.77 -4.08 -14.95
N THR A 128 -4.13 -4.50 -16.17
CA THR A 128 -5.41 -4.22 -16.82
C THR A 128 -6.61 -4.31 -15.87
N GLY A 129 -7.33 -3.21 -15.71
CA GLY A 129 -8.59 -3.18 -14.96
C GLY A 129 -8.45 -3.32 -13.44
N ALA A 130 -7.25 -3.36 -12.88
CA ALA A 130 -7.04 -3.24 -11.43
C ALA A 130 -7.56 -1.89 -10.92
N SER A 131 -7.95 -1.83 -9.65
CA SER A 131 -8.48 -0.63 -9.00
C SER A 131 -7.83 -0.38 -7.65
N LEU A 132 -7.71 0.91 -7.30
CA LEU A 132 -7.13 1.38 -6.05
C LEU A 132 -8.02 2.44 -5.42
N ASN A 133 -8.51 2.19 -4.21
CA ASN A 133 -9.00 3.24 -3.32
C ASN A 133 -7.88 3.62 -2.35
N GLY A 134 -7.17 4.71 -2.65
CA GLY A 134 -5.86 4.93 -2.08
C GLY A 134 -5.01 5.96 -2.79
N ARG A 135 -3.70 5.83 -2.60
CA ARG A 135 -2.69 6.65 -3.28
C ARG A 135 -1.54 5.75 -3.72
N ALA A 136 -1.11 5.89 -4.98
CA ALA A 136 0.09 5.24 -5.49
C ALA A 136 1.26 6.25 -5.45
N LEU A 137 2.09 6.16 -4.42
CA LEU A 137 3.25 7.05 -4.23
C LEU A 137 4.53 6.24 -4.44
N ALA A 138 5.14 6.41 -5.61
CA ALA A 138 6.34 5.69 -6.04
C ALA A 138 7.54 6.65 -6.14
N GLN A 139 8.71 6.23 -5.65
CA GLN A 139 9.96 6.99 -5.83
C GLN A 139 10.54 6.84 -7.25
N THR A 140 10.08 5.89 -8.06
CA THR A 140 10.43 5.80 -9.49
C THR A 140 9.23 6.08 -10.40
N ALA A 141 8.47 5.05 -10.77
CA ALA A 141 7.40 5.16 -11.75
C ALA A 141 6.11 4.47 -11.30
N VAL A 142 4.98 5.00 -11.75
CA VAL A 142 3.67 4.35 -11.67
C VAL A 142 3.23 3.98 -13.08
N ILE A 143 2.90 2.71 -13.30
CA ILE A 143 2.44 2.18 -14.58
C ILE A 143 0.98 1.76 -14.43
N LEU A 144 0.12 2.27 -15.33
CA LEU A 144 -1.32 2.01 -15.33
C LEU A 144 -1.74 1.42 -16.67
N ASP A 145 -2.64 0.46 -16.63
CA ASP A 145 -3.38 -0.08 -17.75
C ASP A 145 -4.88 -0.13 -17.43
N SER A 146 -5.64 0.84 -17.95
CA SER A 146 -7.10 0.88 -17.84
C SER A 146 -7.62 0.81 -16.38
N ASN A 147 -6.96 1.52 -15.46
CA ASN A 147 -7.23 1.42 -14.02
C ASN A 147 -8.12 2.54 -13.48
N SER A 148 -8.83 2.24 -12.39
CA SER A 148 -9.49 3.23 -11.55
C SER A 148 -8.65 3.51 -10.30
N VAL A 149 -8.28 4.77 -10.07
CA VAL A 149 -7.54 5.22 -8.88
C VAL A 149 -8.31 6.34 -8.21
N THR A 150 -8.87 6.07 -7.03
CA THR A 150 -9.71 7.01 -6.28
C THR A 150 -9.01 7.42 -5.00
N LYS A 151 -8.89 8.74 -4.77
CA LYS A 151 -8.31 9.27 -3.52
C LYS A 151 -9.23 8.92 -2.33
N PRO A 152 -8.67 8.45 -1.20
CA PRO A 152 -9.47 8.10 -0.03
C PRO A 152 -10.10 9.35 0.62
N GLN A 153 -11.30 9.16 1.20
CA GLN A 153 -12.11 10.18 1.87
C GLN A 153 -11.84 10.22 3.38
#